data_AF-A0A2D9C388-F1
#
_entry.id   AF-A0A2D9C388-F1
#
_cell.length_a   1.000
_cell.length_b   1.000
_cell.length_c   1.000
_cell.angle_alpha   90.00
_cell.angle_beta   90.00
_cell.angle_gamma   90.00
#
_symmetry.space_group_name_H-M   'P 1'
#
loop_
_entity.id
_entity.type
_entity.pdbx_description
1 polymer ?
#
loop_
_entity_poly.entity_id
_entity_poly.type
_entity_poly.pdbx_seq_one_letter_code
_entity_poly.pdbx_strand_id
1 'polypeptide(L)'
;MSPMNATGPTMLHKPVAQEAHQLSSAAPLGWLLVTVPIVGVGVWFGLRRQRHARTHPQEHAFRALGRRMKLRQRDMQAVRVYARSAGIDSPIAVLMDPNRLQEAIK
;
A
#
# COMPACT_ATOMS: atom_id res chain seq x y z
N MET A 1 32.93 -60.13 63.07
CA MET A 1 32.86 -60.10 61.60
C MET A 1 32.53 -58.69 61.17
N SER A 2 33.51 -57.98 60.62
CA SER A 2 33.36 -56.71 59.86
C SER A 2 34.48 -56.72 58.80
N PRO A 3 34.42 -55.96 57.68
CA PRO A 3 33.45 -54.93 57.25
C PRO A 3 32.89 -55.27 55.82
N MET A 4 32.01 -54.50 55.16
CA MET A 4 32.32 -53.37 54.25
C MET A 4 30.99 -52.95 53.60
N ASN A 5 30.44 -51.79 53.92
CA ASN A 5 30.47 -50.56 53.13
C ASN A 5 30.25 -50.74 51.60
N ALA A 6 29.01 -50.54 51.14
CA ALA A 6 28.70 -50.32 49.73
C ALA A 6 28.10 -48.91 49.60
N THR A 7 28.98 -47.92 49.56
CA THR A 7 28.69 -46.54 49.18
C THR A 7 28.34 -46.55 47.68
N GLY A 8 27.05 -46.42 47.35
CA GLY A 8 26.62 -46.24 45.96
C GLY A 8 27.14 -44.91 45.40
N PRO A 9 27.82 -44.88 44.26
CA PRO A 9 28.34 -43.65 43.70
C PRO A 9 27.21 -42.76 43.17
N THR A 10 27.03 -41.63 43.84
CA THR A 10 26.38 -40.43 43.33
C THR A 10 27.15 -39.92 42.10
N MET A 11 26.75 -40.26 40.88
CA MET A 11 27.07 -39.48 39.67
C MET A 11 26.14 -39.85 38.52
N LEU A 12 24.97 -39.19 38.45
CA LEU A 12 24.27 -38.99 37.17
C LEU A 12 24.18 -37.48 36.95
N HIS A 13 25.28 -36.99 36.40
CA HIS A 13 25.45 -35.66 35.84
C HIS A 13 24.32 -35.41 34.84
N LYS A 14 23.56 -34.32 35.02
CA LYS A 14 22.58 -33.84 34.05
C LYS A 14 23.23 -33.62 32.68
N PRO A 15 22.56 -34.03 31.59
CA PRO A 15 22.64 -33.31 30.34
C PRO A 15 21.21 -32.95 29.89
N VAL A 16 20.53 -32.08 30.65
CA VAL A 16 19.23 -31.50 30.25
C VAL A 16 19.39 -30.00 29.97
N ALA A 17 20.51 -29.63 29.35
CA ALA A 17 20.84 -28.24 29.03
C ALA A 17 21.37 -28.04 27.61
N GLN A 18 21.23 -29.04 26.72
CA GLN A 18 21.71 -28.95 25.34
C GLN A 18 20.61 -28.98 24.28
N GLU A 19 19.39 -29.45 24.59
CA GLU A 19 18.29 -29.44 23.60
C GLU A 19 17.63 -28.07 23.43
N ALA A 20 17.77 -27.16 24.39
CA ALA A 20 17.16 -25.83 24.34
C ALA A 20 17.85 -24.87 23.35
N HIS A 21 19.12 -25.12 22.98
CA HIS A 21 19.89 -24.21 22.12
C HIS A 21 19.89 -24.59 20.63
N GLN A 22 19.50 -25.82 20.25
CA GLN A 22 19.47 -26.22 18.83
C GLN A 22 18.15 -25.90 18.11
N LEU A 23 17.04 -25.69 18.82
CA LEU A 23 15.76 -25.31 18.21
C LEU A 23 15.65 -23.80 17.92
N SER A 24 16.59 -22.99 18.40
CA SER A 24 16.48 -21.52 18.35
C SER A 24 17.03 -20.89 17.06
N SER A 25 17.84 -21.61 16.28
CA SER A 25 18.50 -21.05 15.08
C SER A 25 17.66 -21.14 13.79
N ALA A 26 16.64 -22.00 13.74
CA ALA A 26 15.75 -22.14 12.57
C ALA A 26 14.48 -21.28 12.66
N ALA A 27 14.09 -20.87 13.87
CA ALA A 27 12.91 -20.04 14.11
C ALA A 27 12.94 -18.63 13.47
N PRO A 28 14.06 -17.87 13.42
CA PRO A 28 14.04 -16.52 12.88
C PRO A 28 13.85 -16.49 11.36
N LEU A 29 14.29 -17.53 10.65
CA LEU A 29 14.15 -17.62 9.19
C LEU A 29 12.68 -17.78 8.77
N GLY A 30 11.93 -18.64 9.46
CA GLY A 30 10.49 -18.80 9.22
C GLY A 30 9.71 -17.50 9.50
N TRP A 31 10.07 -16.78 10.57
CA TRP A 31 9.40 -15.53 10.93
C TRP A 31 9.71 -14.37 9.95
N LEU A 32 10.95 -14.30 9.45
CA LEU A 32 11.36 -13.36 8.41
C LEU A 32 10.62 -13.62 7.09
N LEU A 33 10.46 -14.88 6.69
CA LEU A 33 9.75 -15.24 5.44
C LEU A 33 8.26 -14.88 5.48
N VAL A 34 7.65 -14.78 6.66
CA VAL A 34 6.23 -14.41 6.80
C VAL A 34 6.05 -12.90 6.94
N THR A 35 6.88 -12.23 7.74
CA THR A 35 6.70 -10.79 8.05
C THR A 35 7.09 -9.88 6.88
N VAL A 36 8.17 -10.20 6.15
CA VAL A 36 8.65 -9.40 5.01
C VAL A 36 7.60 -9.26 3.89
N PRO A 37 6.94 -10.32 3.39
CA PRO A 37 5.92 -10.16 2.37
C PRO A 37 4.65 -9.46 2.87
N ILE A 38 4.25 -9.65 4.14
CA ILE A 38 3.08 -8.95 4.71
C ILE A 38 3.30 -7.44 4.73
N VAL A 39 4.48 -7.00 5.21
CA VAL A 39 4.85 -5.58 5.22
C VAL A 39 5.02 -5.06 3.80
N GLY A 40 5.66 -5.83 2.91
CA GLY A 40 5.83 -5.48 1.51
C GLY A 40 4.51 -5.27 0.77
N VAL A 41 3.52 -6.15 0.98
CA VAL A 41 2.17 -6.00 0.41
C VAL A 41 1.45 -4.79 1.00
N GLY A 42 1.56 -4.55 2.30
CA GLY A 42 0.99 -3.36 2.94
C GLY A 42 1.55 -2.05 2.39
N VAL A 43 2.88 -1.97 2.23
CA VAL A 43 3.56 -0.79 1.66
C VAL A 43 3.23 -0.64 0.17
N TRP A 44 3.24 -1.72 -0.60
CA TRP A 44 2.87 -1.69 -2.02
C TRP A 44 1.42 -1.24 -2.21
N PHE A 45 0.49 -1.75 -1.41
CA PHE A 45 -0.92 -1.36 -1.47
C PHE A 45 -1.12 0.09 -1.02
N GLY A 46 -0.39 0.55 0.00
CA GLY A 46 -0.38 1.96 0.42
C GLY A 46 0.11 2.90 -0.69
N LEU A 47 1.24 2.57 -1.33
CA LEU A 47 1.79 3.33 -2.45
C LEU A 47 0.90 3.27 -3.70
N ARG A 48 0.32 2.11 -4.02
CA ARG A 48 -0.63 1.96 -5.14
C ARG A 48 -1.90 2.76 -4.90
N ARG A 49 -2.42 2.75 -3.67
CA ARG A 49 -3.61 3.53 -3.29
C ARG A 49 -3.34 5.02 -3.34
N GLN A 50 -2.14 5.48 -2.98
CA GLN A 50 -1.73 6.87 -3.17
C GLN A 50 -1.65 7.27 -4.64
N ARG A 51 -1.19 6.38 -5.54
CA ARG A 51 -1.19 6.64 -6.98
C ARG A 51 -2.61 6.73 -7.55
N HIS A 52 -3.54 5.87 -7.12
CA HIS A 52 -4.95 5.94 -7.55
C HIS A 52 -5.74 7.10 -6.91
N ALA A 53 -5.37 7.53 -5.70
CA ALA A 53 -5.94 8.73 -5.07
C ALA A 53 -5.53 10.02 -5.80
N ARG A 54 -4.50 9.98 -6.66
CA ARG A 54 -4.09 11.11 -7.51
C ARG A 54 -4.81 11.18 -8.86
N THR A 55 -5.53 10.13 -9.27
CA THR A 55 -6.24 10.10 -10.57
C THR A 55 -7.68 10.59 -10.53
N HIS A 56 -8.33 10.72 -9.37
CA HIS A 56 -9.68 11.31 -9.26
C HIS A 56 -9.82 12.74 -8.66
N PRO A 57 -8.82 13.43 -8.09
CA PRO A 57 -9.03 14.78 -7.55
C PRO A 57 -9.33 15.77 -8.67
N GLN A 58 -8.74 15.59 -9.85
CA GLN A 58 -9.01 16.42 -11.02
C GLN A 58 -10.45 16.25 -11.52
N GLU A 59 -10.99 15.03 -11.48
CA GLU A 59 -12.36 14.82 -11.94
C GLU A 59 -13.40 15.40 -10.98
N HIS A 60 -13.13 15.32 -9.66
CA HIS A 60 -13.92 16.01 -8.65
C HIS A 60 -13.80 17.53 -8.78
N ALA A 61 -12.59 18.07 -9.00
CA ALA A 61 -12.37 19.49 -9.22
C ALA A 61 -13.08 19.98 -10.50
N PHE A 62 -13.01 19.23 -11.60
CA PHE A 62 -13.71 19.53 -12.84
C PHE A 62 -15.23 19.59 -12.66
N ARG A 63 -15.82 18.60 -11.97
CA ARG A 63 -17.27 18.62 -11.66
C ARG A 63 -17.63 19.78 -10.73
N ALA A 64 -16.80 20.08 -9.74
CA ALA A 64 -17.04 21.18 -8.80
C ALA A 64 -16.97 22.55 -9.50
N LEU A 65 -15.97 22.77 -10.37
CA LEU A 65 -15.82 23.96 -11.21
C LEU A 65 -16.97 24.09 -12.20
N GLY A 66 -17.32 23.01 -12.90
CA GLY A 66 -18.47 22.99 -13.82
C GLY A 66 -19.78 23.36 -13.15
N ARG A 67 -20.03 22.85 -11.92
CA ARG A 67 -21.20 23.24 -11.12
C ARG A 67 -21.17 24.72 -10.70
N ARG A 68 -20.00 25.25 -10.29
CA ARG A 68 -19.85 26.67 -9.97
C ARG A 68 -20.13 27.58 -11.18
N MET A 69 -19.73 27.14 -12.36
CA MET A 69 -19.99 27.83 -13.64
C MET A 69 -21.40 27.56 -14.19
N LYS A 70 -22.26 26.83 -13.46
CA LYS A 70 -23.61 26.43 -13.88
C LYS A 70 -23.65 25.70 -15.23
N LEU A 71 -22.56 25.02 -15.60
CA LEU A 71 -22.49 24.23 -16.82
C LEU A 71 -23.36 22.99 -16.71
N ARG A 72 -24.11 22.68 -17.77
CA ARG A 72 -24.87 21.44 -17.83
C ARG A 72 -23.93 20.27 -18.06
N GLN A 73 -24.42 19.07 -17.79
CA GLN A 73 -23.65 17.84 -18.01
C GLN A 73 -23.26 17.66 -19.49
N ARG A 74 -24.08 18.16 -20.42
CA ARG A 74 -23.78 18.19 -21.87
C ARG A 74 -22.59 19.10 -22.17
N ASP A 75 -22.58 20.32 -21.64
CA ASP A 75 -21.48 21.28 -21.83
C ASP A 75 -20.18 20.75 -21.23
N MET A 76 -20.24 20.11 -20.06
CA MET A 76 -19.08 19.45 -19.46
C MET A 76 -18.54 18.29 -20.32
N GLN A 77 -19.41 17.57 -21.05
CA GLN A 77 -18.96 16.56 -22.01
C GLN A 77 -18.32 17.20 -23.23
N ALA A 78 -18.90 18.27 -23.76
CA ALA A 78 -18.35 19.01 -24.89
C ALA A 78 -16.95 19.56 -24.59
N VAL A 79 -16.75 20.11 -23.39
CA VAL A 79 -15.43 20.53 -22.87
C VAL A 79 -14.43 19.39 -22.80
N ARG A 80 -14.84 18.18 -22.39
CA ARG A 80 -13.96 17.00 -22.39
C ARG A 80 -13.57 16.56 -23.79
N VAL A 81 -14.52 16.59 -24.73
CA VAL A 81 -14.27 16.22 -26.13
C VAL A 81 -13.32 17.24 -26.77
N TYR A 82 -13.58 18.53 -26.57
CA TYR A 82 -12.71 19.61 -27.06
C TYR A 82 -11.31 19.53 -26.47
N ALA A 83 -11.18 19.30 -25.15
CA ALA A 83 -9.87 19.12 -24.51
C ALA A 83 -9.08 17.97 -25.15
N ARG A 84 -9.75 16.84 -25.44
CA ARG A 84 -9.14 15.69 -26.11
C ARG A 84 -8.74 16.00 -27.55
N SER A 85 -9.58 16.69 -28.32
CA SER A 85 -9.26 17.04 -29.72
C SER A 85 -8.17 18.10 -29.83
N ALA A 86 -8.05 18.97 -28.82
CA ALA A 86 -7.01 20.00 -28.73
C ALA A 86 -5.70 19.50 -28.07
N GLY A 87 -5.60 18.21 -27.71
CA GLY A 87 -4.40 17.64 -27.06
C GLY A 87 -4.15 18.17 -25.65
N ILE A 88 -5.18 18.65 -24.96
CA ILE A 88 -5.09 19.21 -23.62
C ILE A 88 -5.31 18.08 -22.60
N ASP A 89 -4.28 17.79 -21.81
CA ASP A 89 -4.31 16.70 -20.83
C ASP A 89 -5.37 16.88 -19.74
N SER A 90 -5.74 18.13 -19.43
CA SER A 90 -6.73 18.45 -18.40
C SER A 90 -7.89 19.29 -18.94
N PRO A 91 -9.14 18.79 -18.89
CA PRO A 91 -10.31 19.56 -19.31
C PRO A 91 -10.61 20.76 -18.39
N ILE A 92 -9.93 20.85 -17.23
CA ILE A 92 -9.98 22.02 -16.36
C ILE A 92 -9.32 23.22 -17.02
N ALA A 93 -8.24 23.04 -17.78
CA ALA A 93 -7.57 24.15 -18.47
C ALA A 93 -8.50 24.83 -19.48
N VAL A 94 -9.41 24.07 -20.10
CA VAL A 94 -10.46 24.60 -20.98
C VAL A 94 -11.52 25.38 -20.20
N LEU A 95 -11.87 24.95 -18.99
CA LEU A 95 -12.80 25.70 -18.12
C LEU A 95 -12.22 27.03 -17.63
N MET A 96 -10.89 27.11 -17.45
CA MET A 96 -10.22 28.32 -16.98
C MET A 96 -10.03 29.37 -18.08
N ASP A 97 -10.12 28.99 -19.35
CA ASP A 97 -10.01 29.88 -20.50
C ASP A 97 -11.40 30.15 -21.10
N PRO A 98 -11.97 31.35 -20.92
CA PRO A 98 -13.33 31.65 -21.37
C PRO A 98 -13.46 31.61 -22.91
N ASN A 99 -12.38 31.83 -23.66
CA ASN A 99 -12.42 31.77 -25.12
C ASN A 99 -12.54 30.31 -25.59
N ARG A 100 -11.73 29.41 -25.02
CA ARG A 100 -11.80 27.97 -25.30
C ARG A 100 -13.08 27.34 -24.80
N LEU A 101 -13.60 27.81 -23.66
CA LEU A 101 -14.88 27.36 -23.12
C LEU A 101 -16.04 27.67 -24.07
N GLN A 102 -16.06 28.86 -24.67
CA GLN A 102 -17.06 29.23 -25.67
C GLN A 102 -16.92 28.39 -26.93
N GLU A 103 -15.70 28.18 -27.43
CA GLU A 103 -15.45 27.29 -28.57
C GLU A 103 -15.91 25.85 -28.31
N ALA A 104 -15.78 25.36 -27.07
CA ALA A 104 -16.18 24.02 -26.71
C ALA A 104 -17.71 23.84 -26.55
N ILE A 105 -18.48 24.91 -26.30
CA ILE A 105 -19.92 24.87 -26.04
C ILE A 105 -20.75 25.31 -27.26
N LYS A 106 -20.14 26.01 -28.21
CA LYS A 106 -20.75 26.50 -29.44
C LYS A 106 -21.07 25.37 -30.42
#